data_AF-A0A849QXN3-F1
#
_entry.id   AF-A0A849QXN3-F1
#
_cell.length_a   1.000
_cell.length_b   1.000
_cell.length_c   1.000
_cell.angle_alpha   90.00
_cell.angle_beta   90.00
_cell.angle_gamma   90.00
#
_symmetry.space_group_name_H-M   'P 1'
#
loop_
_entity.id
_entity.type
_entity.pdbx_description
1 polymer ?
#
loop_
_entity_poly.entity_id
_entity_poly.type
_entity_poly.pdbx_seq_one_letter_code
_entity_poly.pdbx_strand_id
1 'polypeptide(L)' 'IHKYQKLKKVTPSIEYPVIEDKLVGNTHYFVLGLLIDGKLLPGITGSGPNKALAEYEAVDKAYQFLEKNDWDLTSIR' A
#
# COMPACT_ATOMS: atom_id res chain seq x y z
N ILE A 1 -13.73 -4.25 -4.51
CA ILE A 1 -13.83 -5.35 -3.52
C ILE A 1 -13.04 -6.60 -3.95
N HIS A 2 -13.30 -7.18 -5.14
CA HIS A 2 -12.62 -8.42 -5.58
C HIS A 2 -11.08 -8.34 -5.73
N LYS A 3 -10.54 -7.18 -6.14
CA LYS A 3 -9.09 -6.98 -6.32
C LYS A 3 -8.32 -6.83 -4.99
N TYR A 4 -8.89 -6.10 -4.03
CA TYR A 4 -8.31 -5.89 -2.69
C TYR A 4 -8.21 -7.21 -1.89
N GLN A 5 -9.20 -8.10 -2.04
CA GLN A 5 -9.16 -9.43 -1.43
C GLN A 5 -8.12 -10.35 -2.06
N LYS A 6 -7.77 -10.17 -3.34
CA LYS A 6 -6.68 -10.93 -3.97
C LYS A 6 -5.35 -10.57 -3.34
N LEU A 7 -4.99 -9.29 -3.27
CA LEU A 7 -3.70 -8.88 -2.67
C LEU A 7 -3.57 -9.37 -1.21
N LYS A 8 -4.65 -9.19 -0.42
CA LYS A 8 -4.70 -9.66 0.96
C LYS A 8 -4.66 -11.19 1.13
N LYS A 9 -5.01 -11.97 0.09
CA LYS A 9 -4.93 -13.44 0.07
C LYS A 9 -3.54 -13.96 -0.30
N VAL A 10 -2.81 -13.27 -1.17
CA VAL A 10 -1.47 -13.70 -1.63
C VAL A 10 -0.32 -13.08 -0.83
N THR A 11 -0.58 -12.00 -0.09
CA THR A 11 0.42 -11.36 0.79
C THR A 11 -0.17 -11.26 2.20
N PRO A 12 -0.02 -12.31 3.03
CA PRO A 12 -0.69 -12.37 4.34
C PRO A 12 -0.16 -11.34 5.34
N SER A 13 1.03 -10.76 5.10
CA SER A 13 1.65 -9.75 5.95
C SER A 13 1.85 -8.45 5.18
N ILE A 14 0.79 -7.62 5.10
CA ILE A 14 0.88 -6.25 4.59
C ILE A 14 0.91 -5.29 5.78
N GLU A 15 1.91 -4.43 5.81
CA GLU A 15 2.03 -3.35 6.79
C GLU A 15 2.08 -1.99 6.09
N TYR A 16 1.60 -0.95 6.76
CA TYR A 16 1.49 0.41 6.24
C TYR A 16 2.26 1.39 7.13
N PRO A 17 3.60 1.39 7.07
CA PRO A 17 4.40 2.28 7.89
C PRO A 17 4.10 3.75 7.53
N VAL A 18 3.93 4.59 8.54
CA VAL A 18 3.81 6.04 8.33
C VAL A 18 5.18 6.56 7.92
N ILE A 19 5.28 7.04 6.68
CA ILE A 19 6.49 7.70 6.16
C ILE A 19 6.43 9.17 6.52
N GLU A 20 5.25 9.78 6.40
CA GLU A 20 5.05 11.19 6.68
C GLU A 20 3.66 11.46 7.26
N ASP A 21 3.58 12.42 8.17
CA ASP A 21 2.34 13.00 8.68
C ASP A 21 2.50 14.51 8.67
N LYS A 22 1.71 15.20 7.84
CA LYS A 22 1.72 16.64 7.67
C LYS A 22 0.37 17.22 8.06
N LEU A 23 0.37 18.19 8.96
CA LEU A 23 -0.83 18.98 9.22
C LEU A 23 -0.93 20.11 8.18
N VAL A 24 -1.94 20.04 7.30
CA VAL A 24 -2.22 21.07 6.30
C VAL A 24 -3.53 21.76 6.68
N GLY A 25 -3.41 22.95 7.27
CA GLY A 25 -4.55 23.64 7.88
C GLY A 25 -5.05 22.89 9.12
N ASN A 26 -6.29 22.39 9.07
CA ASN A 26 -6.91 21.61 10.14
C ASN A 26 -7.06 20.11 9.79
N THR A 27 -6.40 19.66 8.72
CA THR A 27 -6.50 18.30 8.20
C THR A 27 -5.13 17.65 8.21
N HIS A 28 -5.03 16.45 8.79
CA HIS A 28 -3.83 15.63 8.70
C HIS A 28 -3.71 15.01 7.32
N TYR A 29 -2.52 15.06 6.74
CA TYR A 29 -2.18 14.40 5.50
C TYR A 29 -1.14 13.33 5.80
N PHE A 30 -1.56 12.08 5.69
CA PHE A 30 -0.72 10.92 5.93
C PHE A 30 -0.11 10.46 4.61
N VAL A 31 1.17 10.10 4.65
CA VAL A 31 1.86 9.38 3.59
C VAL A 31 2.31 8.05 4.18
N LEU A 32 1.74 6.96 3.66
CA LEU A 32 2.03 5.60 4.09
C LEU A 32 2.83 4.87 3.03
N GLY A 33 3.84 4.13 3.47
CA GLY A 33 4.51 3.13 2.63
C GLY A 33 3.72 1.83 2.59
N LEU A 34 4.22 0.88 1.79
CA LEU A 34 3.69 -0.48 1.77
C LEU A 34 4.81 -1.49 2.00
N LEU A 35 4.70 -2.24 3.09
CA LEU A 35 5.55 -3.38 3.43
C LEU A 35 4.80 -4.67 3.06
N ILE A 36 5.41 -5.51 2.24
CA ILE A 36 4.91 -6.85 1.91
C ILE A 36 5.98 -7.84 2.37
N ASP A 37 5.59 -8.77 3.25
CA ASP A 37 6.49 -9.82 3.76
C ASP A 37 7.82 -9.24 4.32
N GLY A 38 7.72 -8.12 5.05
CA GLY A 38 8.85 -7.41 5.64
C GLY A 38 9.71 -6.59 4.66
N LYS A 39 9.35 -6.54 3.37
CA LYS A 39 10.02 -5.70 2.36
C LYS A 39 9.20 -4.48 2.00
N LEU A 40 9.78 -3.30 2.23
CA LEU A 40 9.17 -2.04 1.81
C LEU A 40 9.25 -1.94 0.28
N LEU A 41 8.12 -1.76 -0.39
CA LEU A 41 8.09 -1.53 -1.82
C LEU A 41 8.65 -0.13 -2.13
N PRO A 42 9.80 -0.02 -2.81
CA PRO A 42 10.43 1.27 -3.06
C PRO A 42 9.57 2.09 -4.04
N GLY A 43 9.32 3.35 -3.69
CA GLY A 43 8.56 4.28 -4.53
C GLY A 43 7.04 4.05 -4.54
N ILE A 44 6.52 3.09 -3.76
CA ILE A 44 5.08 2.87 -3.60
C ILE A 44 4.61 3.47 -2.27
N THR A 45 3.91 4.58 -2.37
CA THR A 45 3.32 5.28 -1.22
C THR A 45 1.90 5.71 -1.50
N GLY A 46 1.02 5.53 -0.52
CA GLY A 46 -0.33 6.09 -0.53
C GLY A 46 -0.40 7.34 0.32
N SER A 47 -1.25 8.29 -0.07
CA SER A 47 -1.40 9.57 0.57
C SER A 47 -2.87 9.91 0.81
N GLY A 48 -3.16 10.67 1.86
CA GLY A 48 -4.54 11.09 2.05
C GLY A 48 -4.82 11.85 3.34
N PRO A 49 -6.01 12.45 3.44
CA PRO A 49 -6.43 13.25 4.60
C PRO A 49 -6.72 12.41 5.86
N ASN A 50 -6.56 11.09 5.78
CA ASN A 50 -6.63 10.16 6.89
C ASN A 50 -5.90 8.86 6.53
N LYS A 51 -5.57 8.05 7.55
CA LYS A 51 -4.84 6.80 7.37
C LYS A 51 -5.56 5.81 6.44
N ALA A 52 -6.87 5.66 6.58
CA ALA A 52 -7.64 4.71 5.77
C ALA A 52 -7.57 5.02 4.25
N LEU A 53 -7.63 6.30 3.87
CA LEU A 53 -7.51 6.70 2.48
C LEU A 53 -6.08 6.50 1.96
N ALA A 54 -5.08 6.83 2.78
CA ALA A 54 -3.68 6.61 2.44
C ALA A 54 -3.35 5.11 2.30
N GLU A 55 -3.92 4.24 3.14
CA GLU A 55 -3.80 2.79 3.03
C GLU A 55 -4.40 2.29 1.71
N TYR A 56 -5.61 2.75 1.38
CA TYR A 56 -6.27 2.39 0.11
C TYR A 56 -5.43 2.79 -1.10
N GLU A 57 -4.90 4.02 -1.13
CA GLU A 57 -4.06 4.49 -2.24
C GLU A 57 -2.74 3.70 -2.33
N ALA A 58 -2.13 3.35 -1.18
CA ALA A 58 -0.92 2.55 -1.14
C ALA A 58 -1.14 1.16 -1.75
N VAL A 59 -2.27 0.52 -1.41
CA VAL A 59 -2.64 -0.78 -1.98
C VAL A 59 -2.93 -0.69 -3.47
N ASP A 60 -3.64 0.35 -3.93
CA ASP A 60 -3.96 0.49 -5.34
C ASP A 60 -2.70 0.67 -6.20
N LYS A 61 -1.77 1.53 -5.76
CA LYS A 61 -0.47 1.71 -6.42
C LYS A 61 0.38 0.44 -6.39
N ALA A 62 0.38 -0.28 -5.28
CA ALA A 62 1.08 -1.54 -5.15
C ALA A 62 0.55 -2.60 -6.11
N TYR A 63 -0.78 -2.72 -6.19
CA TYR A 63 -1.43 -3.62 -7.13
C TYR A 63 -1.02 -3.31 -8.57
N GLN A 64 -1.09 -2.03 -8.96
CA GLN A 64 -0.68 -1.60 -10.31
C GLN A 64 0.81 -1.84 -10.58
N PHE A 65 1.68 -1.64 -9.58
CA PHE A 65 3.11 -1.93 -9.69
C PHE A 65 3.36 -3.42 -9.91
N LEU A 66 2.71 -4.28 -9.13
CA LEU A 66 2.87 -5.74 -9.23
C LEU A 66 2.32 -6.28 -10.55
N GLU A 67 1.17 -5.76 -11.02
CA GLU A 67 0.58 -6.10 -12.32
C GLU A 67 1.48 -5.71 -13.49
N LYS A 68 2.19 -4.57 -13.40
CA LYS A 68 3.10 -4.10 -14.46
C LYS A 68 4.47 -4.80 -14.48
N ASN A 69 4.97 -5.26 -13.33
CA ASN A 69 6.28 -5.90 -13.23
C ASN A 69 6.23 -7.41 -13.50
N ASP A 70 5.08 -7.94 -13.93
CA ASP A 70 4.85 -9.39 -14.10
C ASP A 70 5.28 -10.18 -12.85
N TRP A 71 5.13 -9.54 -11.69
CA TRP A 71 5.53 -10.15 -10.43
C TRP A 71 4.58 -11.31 -10.22
N ASP A 72 5.10 -12.53 -10.34
CA ASP A 72 4.29 -13.72 -10.29
C ASP A 72 3.70 -13.88 -8.88
N LEU A 73 2.50 -13.32 -8.70
CA LEU A 73 1.70 -13.42 -7.48
C LEU A 73 1.28 -14.87 -7.20
N THR A 74 1.52 -15.82 -8.12
CA THR A 74 1.31 -17.25 -7.90
C THR A 74 2.55 -17.96 -7.35
N SER A 75 3.74 -17.33 -7.38
CA SER A 75 4.99 -17.88 -6.84
C SER A 75 5.16 -17.72 -5.32
N ILE A 76 4.32 -16.89 -4.69
CA ILE A 76 4.26 -16.73 -3.23
C ILE A 76 3.40 -17.88 -2.69
N ARG A 77 4.03 -19.01 -2.39
CA ARG A 77 3.38 -20.20 -1.84
C ARG A 77 4.12 -20.74 -0.63
#